data_AF-A0A534YQF7-F1
#
_entry.id   AF-A0A534YQF7-F1
#
_cell.length_a   1.000
_cell.length_b   1.000
_cell.length_c   1.000
_cell.angle_alpha   90.00
_cell.angle_beta   90.00
_cell.angle_gamma   90.00
#
_symmetry.space_group_name_H-M   'P 1'
#
loop_
_entity.id
_entity.type
_entity.pdbx_description
1 polymer ?
#
loop_
_entity_poly.entity_id
_entity_poly.type
_entity_poly.pdbx_seq_one_letter_code
_entity_poly.pdbx_strand_id
1 'polypeptide(L)'
;MTTQMITRMGFAAGLLLLGCLGEAGAAGSCPGGRFLVHGDALIAEANAPAVDAVVMTGSLVSVASGCRPVAAKFKSARSGTLVRAAFPECREAGRRFVLKATVDRTCTSMTGTFSAKRPKFRRRFVATLSTCGDGVLDAEAGEQCDDGTSVSRDGCEANCTRSAPPTTTTTTTVARTTTTTTTTLPPNIIIDPPPPGDIIEPPPPGDLPPGDDLPPPPLPF
;
A
#
# COMPACT_ATOMS: atom_id res chain seq x y z
N MET A 1 26.76 62.62 50.60
CA MET A 1 25.98 63.86 50.49
C MET A 1 25.67 63.99 49.00
N THR A 2 24.45 63.94 48.47
CA THR A 2 23.14 64.33 49.01
C THR A 2 22.06 63.90 48.00
N THR A 3 20.93 63.36 48.50
CA THR A 3 19.52 63.61 48.05
C THR A 3 19.10 63.09 46.65
N GLN A 4 18.25 62.04 46.52
CA GLN A 4 16.76 62.02 46.50
C GLN A 4 16.14 63.10 45.56
N MET A 5 15.10 62.93 44.73
CA MET A 5 13.93 62.03 44.71
C MET A 5 13.05 62.37 43.46
N ILE A 6 12.06 61.49 43.14
CA ILE A 6 10.75 61.75 42.46
C ILE A 6 10.74 61.78 40.90
N THR A 7 10.32 60.70 40.22
CA THR A 7 8.94 60.29 39.80
C THR A 7 8.41 61.00 38.56
N ARG A 8 8.13 60.22 37.49
CA ARG A 8 6.83 60.26 36.79
C ARG A 8 6.57 58.98 35.99
N MET A 9 5.48 58.31 36.35
CA MET A 9 4.78 57.27 35.59
C MET A 9 4.40 57.78 34.21
N GLY A 10 4.58 56.94 33.20
CA GLY A 10 3.99 57.08 31.87
C GLY A 10 3.73 55.68 31.29
N PHE A 11 2.50 55.21 31.47
CA PHE A 11 1.94 54.03 30.78
C PHE A 11 1.95 54.26 29.27
N ALA A 12 2.35 53.26 28.47
CA ALA A 12 1.65 52.89 27.24
C ALA A 12 2.17 51.55 26.67
N ALA A 13 1.22 50.61 26.54
CA ALA A 13 1.13 49.52 25.56
C ALA A 13 2.40 48.66 25.34
N GLY A 14 2.48 47.42 25.83
CA GLY A 14 1.48 46.39 25.54
C GLY A 14 1.54 45.97 24.07
N LEU A 15 2.69 45.43 23.62
CA LEU A 15 2.73 44.56 22.44
C LEU A 15 3.29 43.21 22.87
N LEU A 16 2.38 42.40 23.40
CA LEU A 16 2.57 40.99 23.63
C LEU A 16 2.61 40.33 22.26
N LEU A 17 3.81 40.17 21.69
CA LEU A 17 4.03 39.30 20.52
C LEU A 17 3.86 37.85 21.00
N LEU A 18 2.60 37.47 21.14
CA LEU A 18 2.17 36.09 21.20
C LEU A 18 2.56 35.45 19.87
N GLY A 19 3.29 34.34 19.96
CA GLY A 19 3.96 33.74 18.83
C GLY A 19 3.02 33.38 17.67
N CYS A 20 3.59 33.45 16.49
CA CYS A 20 3.69 32.25 15.68
C CYS A 20 5.19 31.99 15.52
N LEU A 21 5.73 30.95 16.17
CA LEU A 21 6.77 30.19 15.46
C LEU A 21 6.03 29.64 14.25
N GLY A 22 6.04 30.41 13.16
CA GLY A 22 5.75 29.88 11.86
C GLY A 22 6.80 28.80 11.63
N GLU A 23 6.36 27.56 11.78
CA GLU A 23 7.07 26.41 11.25
C GLU A 23 7.40 26.78 9.81
N ALA A 24 8.67 27.01 9.54
CA ALA A 24 9.15 27.18 8.18
C ALA A 24 8.93 25.82 7.52
N GLY A 25 7.70 25.55 7.10
CA GLY A 25 7.33 24.40 6.31
C GLY A 25 8.26 24.42 5.12
N ALA A 26 9.07 23.37 5.00
CA ALA A 26 10.01 23.21 3.92
C ALA A 26 9.24 23.32 2.60
N ALA A 27 9.30 24.50 1.97
CA ALA A 27 8.72 24.71 0.67
C ALA A 27 9.45 23.82 -0.34
N GLY A 28 8.71 22.90 -0.97
CA GLY A 28 9.09 22.29 -2.25
C GLY A 28 9.80 20.93 -2.22
N SER A 29 9.38 19.99 -1.37
CA SER A 29 9.73 18.57 -1.52
C SER A 29 8.46 17.74 -1.63
N CYS A 30 8.44 16.77 -2.54
CA CYS A 30 7.31 15.84 -2.67
C CYS A 30 7.12 15.03 -1.37
N PRO A 31 5.87 14.78 -0.92
CA PRO A 31 5.57 14.19 0.38
C PRO A 31 5.96 12.71 0.55
N GLY A 32 6.51 12.09 -0.50
CA GLY A 32 6.69 10.64 -0.57
C GLY A 32 5.64 10.00 -1.48
N GLY A 33 5.54 8.68 -1.45
CA GLY A 33 4.60 7.92 -2.25
C GLY A 33 5.22 6.67 -2.87
N ARG A 34 4.36 5.80 -3.40
CA ARG A 34 4.74 4.60 -4.12
C ARG A 34 4.68 4.87 -5.62
N PHE A 35 5.81 4.78 -6.30
CA PHE A 35 5.92 5.07 -7.73
C PHE A 35 6.08 3.77 -8.51
N LEU A 36 5.07 3.39 -9.28
CA LEU A 36 5.02 2.19 -10.11
C LEU A 36 5.93 2.34 -11.33
N VAL A 37 6.88 1.43 -11.48
CA VAL A 37 7.89 1.44 -12.54
C VAL A 37 7.26 0.91 -13.84
N HIS A 38 7.42 1.66 -14.92
CA HIS A 38 6.98 1.26 -16.26
C HIS A 38 7.97 0.29 -16.90
N GLY A 39 7.44 -0.79 -17.49
CA GLY A 39 8.23 -1.79 -18.22
C GLY A 39 8.88 -2.82 -17.30
N ASP A 40 10.12 -3.18 -17.58
CA ASP A 40 10.82 -4.21 -16.80
C ASP A 40 11.12 -3.76 -15.37
N ALA A 41 11.02 -4.70 -14.43
CA ALA A 41 11.47 -4.50 -13.04
C ALA A 41 12.91 -3.97 -12.96
N LEU A 42 13.19 -3.18 -11.93
CA LEU A 42 14.52 -2.60 -11.67
C LEU A 42 15.53 -3.69 -11.31
N ILE A 43 15.07 -4.79 -10.73
CA ILE A 43 15.82 -6.03 -10.54
C ILE A 43 14.97 -7.17 -11.12
N ALA A 44 15.55 -7.93 -12.05
CA ALA A 44 14.90 -9.12 -12.58
C ALA A 44 15.19 -10.30 -11.64
N GLU A 45 14.21 -10.66 -10.81
CA GLU A 45 14.24 -11.84 -9.95
C GLU A 45 13.16 -12.83 -10.38
N ALA A 46 13.33 -14.12 -10.05
CA ALA A 46 12.38 -15.17 -10.40
C ALA A 46 10.98 -14.97 -9.78
N ASN A 47 10.90 -14.21 -8.68
CA ASN A 47 9.66 -13.89 -7.96
C ASN A 47 9.42 -12.39 -7.86
N ALA A 48 9.90 -11.60 -8.83
CA ALA A 48 9.63 -10.17 -8.84
C ALA A 48 8.10 -9.92 -8.94
N PRO A 49 7.57 -8.87 -8.29
CA PRO A 49 6.16 -8.53 -8.40
C PRO A 49 5.79 -8.24 -9.87
N ALA A 50 4.51 -8.43 -10.23
CA ALA A 50 4.01 -8.15 -11.58
C ALA A 50 4.28 -6.70 -12.01
N VAL A 51 4.29 -5.76 -11.05
CA VAL A 51 4.66 -4.36 -11.21
C VAL A 51 5.69 -4.02 -10.15
N ASP A 52 6.85 -3.52 -10.56
CA ASP A 52 7.88 -3.05 -9.62
C ASP A 52 7.57 -1.62 -9.17
N ALA A 53 8.05 -1.23 -7.98
CA ALA A 53 7.75 0.09 -7.43
C ALA A 53 8.92 0.66 -6.64
N VAL A 54 9.09 1.99 -6.71
CA VAL A 54 9.97 2.76 -5.83
C VAL A 54 9.13 3.44 -4.77
N VAL A 55 9.34 3.09 -3.50
CA VAL A 55 8.55 3.63 -2.39
C VAL A 55 9.37 4.66 -1.63
N MET A 56 8.81 5.85 -1.43
CA MET A 56 9.37 6.96 -0.65
C MET A 56 8.53 7.19 0.61
N THR A 57 9.12 6.98 1.78
CA THR A 57 8.45 7.20 3.07
C THR A 57 9.34 8.07 3.97
N GLY A 58 9.01 9.36 4.08
CA GLY A 58 9.84 10.33 4.79
C GLY A 58 11.24 10.42 4.17
N SER A 59 12.28 10.05 4.94
CA SER A 59 13.68 10.03 4.48
C SER A 59 14.13 8.68 3.91
N LEU A 60 13.25 7.68 3.86
CA LEU A 60 13.56 6.32 3.41
C LEU A 60 13.09 6.08 1.98
N VAL A 61 13.84 5.24 1.27
CA VAL A 61 13.49 4.74 -0.06
C VAL A 61 13.68 3.22 -0.10
N SER A 62 12.71 2.49 -0.65
CA SER A 62 12.81 1.05 -0.95
C SER A 62 12.45 0.78 -2.42
N VAL A 63 12.76 -0.43 -2.89
CA VAL A 63 12.34 -0.94 -4.21
C VAL A 63 11.64 -2.28 -4.00
N ALA A 64 10.41 -2.41 -4.52
CA ALA A 64 9.56 -3.58 -4.31
C ALA A 64 10.19 -4.88 -4.83
N SER A 65 10.91 -4.81 -5.96
CA SER A 65 11.64 -5.96 -6.54
C SER A 65 12.80 -6.50 -5.70
N GLY A 66 13.12 -5.95 -4.53
CA GLY A 66 14.04 -6.62 -3.59
C GLY A 66 14.95 -5.73 -2.74
N CYS A 67 14.84 -4.40 -2.83
CA CYS A 67 15.68 -3.51 -2.03
C CYS A 67 14.95 -3.02 -0.77
N ARG A 68 15.50 -3.37 0.40
CA ARG A 68 14.98 -2.90 1.70
C ARG A 68 15.03 -1.36 1.82
N PRO A 69 14.19 -0.75 2.68
CA PRO A 69 14.24 0.68 2.94
C PRO A 69 15.61 1.16 3.40
N VAL A 70 16.15 2.18 2.74
CA VAL A 70 17.42 2.85 3.10
C VAL A 70 17.24 4.35 3.15
N ALA A 71 18.06 5.02 3.98
CA ALA A 71 18.11 6.46 4.01
C ALA A 71 18.53 7.02 2.64
N ALA A 72 17.73 7.94 2.11
CA ALA A 72 17.99 8.63 0.86
C ALA A 72 18.27 10.11 1.09
N LYS A 73 19.00 10.70 0.14
CA LYS A 73 19.21 12.14 0.08
C LYS A 73 18.17 12.74 -0.85
N PHE A 74 17.39 13.67 -0.31
CA PHE A 74 16.43 14.47 -1.05
C PHE A 74 16.99 15.88 -1.21
N LYS A 75 16.91 16.41 -2.42
CA LYS A 75 17.32 17.79 -2.71
C LYS A 75 16.31 18.44 -3.64
N SER A 76 15.68 19.51 -3.18
CA SER A 76 14.85 20.35 -4.02
C SER A 76 15.70 20.99 -5.11
N ALA A 77 15.24 20.89 -6.36
CA ALA A 77 15.88 21.45 -7.53
C ALA A 77 14.82 22.11 -8.42
N ARG A 78 15.28 22.90 -9.40
CA ARG A 78 14.37 23.52 -10.37
C ARG A 78 13.61 22.47 -11.17
N SER A 79 14.16 21.28 -11.40
CA SER A 79 13.46 20.20 -12.13
C SER A 79 12.47 19.40 -11.28
N GLY A 80 12.38 19.66 -9.97
CA GLY A 80 11.62 18.88 -9.00
C GLY A 80 12.49 18.35 -7.87
N THR A 81 12.14 17.22 -7.26
CA THR A 81 12.87 16.65 -6.13
C THR A 81 13.90 15.63 -6.61
N LEU A 82 15.18 15.91 -6.41
CA LEU A 82 16.26 14.96 -6.69
C LEU A 82 16.38 13.95 -5.55
N VAL A 83 16.32 12.68 -5.90
CA VAL A 83 16.40 11.55 -4.97
C VAL A 83 17.66 10.75 -5.25
N ARG A 84 18.45 10.50 -4.20
CA ARG A 84 19.58 9.57 -4.27
C ARG A 84 19.57 8.61 -3.09
N ALA A 85 19.32 7.34 -3.38
CA ALA A 85 19.40 6.24 -2.43
C ALA A 85 20.56 5.32 -2.81
N ALA A 86 21.25 4.78 -1.80
CA ALA A 86 22.28 3.78 -2.01
C ALA A 86 21.96 2.54 -1.18
N PHE A 87 21.60 1.47 -1.88
CA PHE A 87 21.26 0.19 -1.29
C PHE A 87 22.54 -0.61 -1.12
N PRO A 88 22.97 -0.94 0.11
CA PRO A 88 24.17 -1.74 0.34
C PRO A 88 24.03 -3.12 -0.32
N GLU A 89 22.82 -3.66 -0.27
CA GLU A 89 22.41 -4.91 -0.87
C GLU A 89 20.91 -4.83 -1.21
N CYS A 90 20.53 -5.44 -2.32
CA CYS A 90 19.17 -5.83 -2.62
C CYS A 90 19.14 -7.36 -2.61
N ARG A 91 18.01 -7.95 -2.20
CA ARG A 91 17.78 -9.39 -2.02
C ARG A 91 18.54 -10.23 -3.05
N GLU A 92 19.27 -11.24 -2.59
CA GLU A 92 20.03 -12.26 -3.38
C GLU A 92 21.03 -11.74 -4.44
N ALA A 93 21.07 -10.45 -4.74
CA ALA A 93 21.99 -9.84 -5.70
C ALA A 93 23.35 -9.57 -5.07
N GLY A 94 23.46 -9.50 -3.74
CA GLY A 94 24.71 -9.37 -2.98
C GLY A 94 25.56 -8.13 -3.32
N ARG A 95 24.95 -7.12 -3.94
CA ARG A 95 25.67 -6.02 -4.61
C ARG A 95 25.05 -4.67 -4.29
N ARG A 96 25.91 -3.66 -4.24
CA ARG A 96 25.52 -2.28 -3.96
C ARG A 96 24.85 -1.64 -5.18
N PHE A 97 23.59 -1.25 -5.02
CA PHE A 97 22.85 -0.47 -6.01
C PHE A 97 22.74 1.00 -5.61
N VAL A 98 22.63 1.86 -6.62
CA VAL A 98 22.41 3.29 -6.45
C VAL A 98 21.25 3.68 -7.33
N LEU A 99 20.21 4.22 -6.68
CA LEU A 99 19.10 4.90 -7.33
C LEU A 99 19.41 6.39 -7.39
N LYS A 100 19.29 6.96 -8.59
CA LYS A 100 19.30 8.40 -8.82
C LYS A 100 18.06 8.73 -9.63
N ALA A 101 17.16 9.52 -9.07
CA ALA A 101 15.92 9.87 -9.73
C ALA A 101 15.58 11.34 -9.51
N THR A 102 14.70 11.87 -10.36
CA THR A 102 14.05 13.16 -10.20
C THR A 102 12.57 12.90 -10.16
N VAL A 103 11.92 13.29 -9.07
CA VAL A 103 10.46 13.42 -9.02
C VAL A 103 10.11 14.79 -9.60
N ASP A 104 9.13 14.86 -10.49
CA ASP A 104 8.68 16.12 -11.10
C ASP A 104 8.12 17.10 -10.05
N ARG A 105 7.75 18.31 -10.51
CA ARG A 105 7.19 19.34 -9.62
C ARG A 105 5.74 19.07 -9.21
N THR A 106 5.04 18.23 -9.96
CA THR A 106 3.65 17.82 -9.66
C THR A 106 3.61 16.64 -8.70
N CYS A 107 4.77 16.06 -8.37
CA CYS A 107 4.93 14.89 -7.51
C CYS A 107 4.23 13.63 -8.04
N THR A 108 4.00 13.57 -9.35
CA THR A 108 3.22 12.51 -10.01
C THR A 108 4.09 11.54 -10.80
N SER A 109 5.27 11.99 -11.26
CA SER A 109 6.18 11.13 -12.02
C SER A 109 7.60 11.18 -11.48
N MET A 110 8.29 10.06 -11.63
CA MET A 110 9.68 9.88 -11.27
C MET A 110 10.44 9.34 -12.47
N THR A 111 11.56 9.98 -12.83
CA THR A 111 12.45 9.46 -13.87
C THR A 111 13.86 9.32 -13.31
N GLY A 112 14.53 8.21 -13.62
CA GLY A 112 15.82 7.95 -13.01
C GLY A 112 16.62 6.82 -13.60
N THR A 113 17.65 6.46 -12.84
CA THR A 113 18.55 5.35 -13.12
C THR A 113 18.77 4.52 -11.88
N PHE A 114 18.68 3.21 -12.05
CA PHE A 114 19.04 2.21 -11.06
C PHE A 114 20.32 1.50 -11.53
N SER A 115 21.37 1.48 -10.72
CA SER A 115 22.70 1.08 -11.21
C SER A 115 23.57 0.39 -10.17
N ALA A 116 24.41 -0.53 -10.63
CA ALA A 116 25.48 -1.16 -9.84
C ALA A 116 26.78 -1.18 -10.64
N LYS A 117 27.93 -1.10 -9.95
CA LYS A 117 29.24 -0.93 -10.62
C LYS A 117 29.88 -2.21 -11.14
N ARG A 118 29.70 -3.37 -10.49
CA ARG A 118 30.46 -4.61 -10.79
C ARG A 118 29.68 -5.90 -10.55
N PRO A 119 29.35 -6.70 -11.59
CA PRO A 119 29.35 -6.33 -13.01
C PRO A 119 28.57 -5.04 -13.30
N LYS A 120 28.94 -4.32 -14.36
CA LYS A 120 28.25 -3.06 -14.68
C LYS A 120 26.78 -3.35 -14.99
N PHE A 121 25.89 -2.75 -14.22
CA PHE A 121 24.45 -2.82 -14.41
C PHE A 121 23.88 -1.41 -14.37
N ARG A 122 23.01 -1.10 -15.31
CA ARG A 122 22.30 0.18 -15.33
C ARG A 122 20.98 0.02 -16.06
N ARG A 123 19.89 0.31 -15.36
CA ARG A 123 18.56 0.47 -15.94
C ARG A 123 18.14 1.93 -15.83
N ARG A 124 17.63 2.49 -16.92
CA ARG A 124 16.86 3.74 -16.90
C ARG A 124 15.41 3.35 -16.64
N PHE A 125 14.68 4.17 -15.91
CA PHE A 125 13.28 3.90 -15.64
C PHE A 125 12.47 5.18 -15.60
N VAL A 126 11.18 5.04 -15.86
CA VAL A 126 10.13 6.02 -15.60
C VAL A 126 9.15 5.34 -14.67
N ALA A 127 8.61 6.08 -13.71
CA ALA A 127 7.63 5.59 -12.77
C ALA A 127 6.56 6.66 -12.51
N THR A 128 5.33 6.22 -12.23
CA THR A 128 4.20 7.11 -11.92
C THR A 128 3.73 6.84 -10.50
N LEU A 129 3.31 7.87 -9.77
CA LEU A 129 2.71 7.72 -8.45
C LEU A 129 1.47 6.83 -8.57
N SER A 130 1.41 5.75 -7.77
CA SER A 130 0.24 4.88 -7.67
C SER A 130 -0.95 5.69 -7.18
N THR A 131 -2.06 5.58 -7.90
CA THR A 131 -3.33 6.22 -7.56
C THR A 131 -4.49 5.36 -8.03
N CYS A 132 -5.55 5.30 -7.22
CA CYS A 132 -6.75 4.59 -7.62
C CYS A 132 -7.33 5.07 -8.95
N GLY A 133 -7.57 4.12 -9.84
CA GLY A 133 -8.09 4.33 -11.18
C GLY A 133 -7.00 4.64 -12.21
N ASP A 134 -5.74 4.27 -11.96
CA ASP A 134 -4.63 4.45 -12.89
C ASP A 134 -4.46 3.28 -13.88
N GLY A 135 -5.31 2.25 -13.75
CA GLY A 135 -5.32 1.04 -14.56
C GLY A 135 -4.33 -0.01 -14.09
N VAL A 136 -3.67 0.20 -12.94
CA VAL A 136 -2.66 -0.71 -12.39
C VAL A 136 -3.04 -1.09 -10.96
N LEU A 137 -3.43 -2.35 -10.76
CA LEU A 137 -3.76 -2.86 -9.44
C LEU A 137 -2.53 -2.93 -8.52
N ASP A 138 -2.39 -1.99 -7.58
CA ASP A 138 -1.33 -1.98 -6.56
C ASP A 138 -1.84 -2.54 -5.23
N ALA A 139 -1.93 -3.87 -5.14
CA ALA A 139 -2.37 -4.55 -3.92
C ALA A 139 -1.48 -4.25 -2.69
N GLU A 140 -0.20 -3.90 -2.90
CA GLU A 140 0.69 -3.50 -1.79
C GLU A 140 0.34 -2.11 -1.23
N ALA A 141 -0.34 -1.26 -2.00
CA ALA A 141 -0.91 0.01 -1.54
C ALA A 141 -2.32 -0.16 -0.93
N GLY A 142 -2.89 -1.37 -0.95
CA GLY A 142 -4.21 -1.68 -0.40
C GLY A 142 -5.35 -1.70 -1.43
N GLU A 143 -5.04 -1.60 -2.72
CA GLU A 143 -6.04 -1.67 -3.79
C GLU A 143 -6.55 -3.11 -3.97
N GLN A 144 -7.87 -3.27 -4.01
CA GLN A 144 -8.55 -4.56 -4.22
C GLN A 144 -9.05 -4.73 -5.66
N CYS A 145 -9.11 -3.62 -6.39
CA CYS A 145 -9.49 -3.50 -7.78
C CYS A 145 -8.89 -2.20 -8.33
N ASP A 146 -8.72 -2.12 -9.65
CA ASP A 146 -8.50 -0.88 -10.37
C ASP A 146 -9.13 -1.08 -11.76
N ASP A 147 -10.13 -0.28 -12.09
CA ASP A 147 -10.86 -0.36 -13.36
C ASP A 147 -10.37 0.67 -14.39
N GLY A 148 -9.27 1.36 -14.11
CA GLY A 148 -8.73 2.45 -14.92
C GLY A 148 -9.53 3.75 -14.82
N THR A 149 -10.47 3.84 -13.87
CA THR A 149 -11.26 5.06 -13.62
C THR A 149 -11.38 5.35 -12.13
N SER A 150 -11.62 6.61 -11.78
CA SER A 150 -11.91 7.03 -10.40
C SER A 150 -13.41 6.99 -10.06
N VAL A 151 -14.20 6.29 -10.87
CA VAL A 151 -15.67 6.25 -10.76
C VAL A 151 -16.09 4.84 -10.41
N SER A 152 -16.93 4.67 -9.39
CA SER A 152 -17.38 3.35 -8.99
C SER A 152 -18.10 2.61 -10.13
N ARG A 153 -17.51 1.54 -10.67
CA ARG A 153 -18.08 0.69 -11.73
C ARG A 153 -17.74 -0.77 -11.49
N ASP A 154 -18.63 -1.66 -11.90
CA ASP A 154 -18.42 -3.12 -11.92
C ASP A 154 -17.93 -3.72 -10.58
N GLY A 155 -18.33 -3.10 -9.46
CA GLY A 155 -17.96 -3.53 -8.12
C GLY A 155 -16.59 -3.04 -7.64
N CYS A 156 -15.91 -2.18 -8.40
CA CYS A 156 -14.78 -1.39 -7.92
C CYS A 156 -15.25 -0.01 -7.49
N GLU A 157 -15.00 0.36 -6.24
CA GLU A 157 -15.36 1.67 -5.70
C GLU A 157 -14.31 2.73 -6.02
N ALA A 158 -14.65 4.02 -5.96
CA ALA A 158 -13.73 5.14 -6.22
C ALA A 158 -12.49 5.22 -5.30
N ASN A 159 -12.45 4.40 -4.24
CA ASN A 159 -11.30 4.22 -3.35
C ASN A 159 -10.56 2.90 -3.61
N CYS A 160 -10.82 2.24 -4.73
CA CYS A 160 -10.24 0.98 -5.16
C CYS A 160 -10.48 -0.18 -4.17
N THR A 161 -11.59 -0.12 -3.43
CA THR A 161 -12.12 -1.25 -2.67
C THR A 161 -13.18 -1.98 -3.47
N ARG A 162 -13.32 -3.29 -3.25
CA ARG A 162 -14.44 -4.00 -3.85
C ARG A 162 -15.69 -3.75 -3.03
N SER A 163 -16.76 -3.37 -3.71
CA SER A 163 -18.09 -3.41 -3.11
C SER A 163 -18.36 -4.82 -2.59
N ALA A 164 -18.92 -4.92 -1.38
CA ALA A 164 -19.41 -6.21 -0.89
C ALA A 164 -20.34 -6.81 -1.96
N PRO A 165 -20.29 -8.14 -2.20
CA PRO A 165 -21.20 -8.76 -3.14
C PRO A 165 -22.62 -8.30 -2.79
N PRO A 166 -23.43 -7.85 -3.76
CA PRO A 166 -24.79 -7.46 -3.45
C PRO A 166 -25.40 -8.66 -2.72
N THR A 167 -25.80 -8.46 -1.48
CA THR A 167 -26.66 -9.43 -0.81
C THR A 167 -27.97 -9.32 -1.56
N THR A 168 -28.06 -10.01 -2.68
CA THR A 168 -29.28 -10.13 -3.45
C THR A 168 -30.24 -10.83 -2.51
N THR A 169 -31.02 -10.03 -1.79
CA THR A 169 -32.24 -10.48 -1.16
C THR A 169 -33.13 -10.79 -2.34
N THR A 170 -32.96 -11.98 -2.91
CA THR A 170 -33.89 -12.60 -3.83
C THR A 170 -35.17 -12.72 -3.02
N THR A 171 -36.00 -11.68 -3.09
CA THR A 171 -37.37 -11.72 -2.63
C THR A 171 -38.07 -12.61 -3.65
N THR A 172 -37.93 -13.92 -3.47
CA THR A 172 -38.74 -14.91 -4.16
C THR A 172 -40.17 -14.68 -3.70
N THR A 173 -40.90 -13.86 -4.46
CA THR A 173 -42.34 -13.73 -4.33
C THR A 173 -42.94 -15.08 -4.71
N VAL A 174 -43.09 -15.95 -3.71
CA VAL A 174 -43.84 -17.20 -3.85
C VAL A 174 -45.30 -16.80 -4.04
N ALA A 175 -45.84 -17.05 -5.23
CA ALA A 175 -47.27 -16.94 -5.48
C ALA A 175 -48.01 -17.87 -4.52
N ARG A 176 -48.87 -17.29 -3.67
CA ARG A 176 -49.68 -18.03 -2.69
C ARG A 176 -50.83 -18.74 -3.40
N THR A 177 -50.67 -20.02 -3.67
CA THR A 177 -51.79 -20.89 -4.07
C THR A 177 -52.61 -21.22 -2.83
N THR A 178 -53.87 -20.80 -2.78
CA THR A 178 -54.82 -21.15 -1.72
C THR A 178 -55.30 -22.58 -1.89
N THR A 179 -54.84 -23.50 -1.03
CA THR A 179 -55.33 -24.87 -0.94
C THR A 179 -56.18 -25.02 0.32
N THR A 180 -57.49 -25.17 0.15
CA THR A 180 -58.44 -25.47 1.24
C THR A 180 -58.26 -26.92 1.68
N THR A 181 -57.88 -27.15 2.94
CA THR A 181 -57.71 -28.51 3.50
C THR A 181 -58.75 -28.75 4.60
N THR A 182 -59.69 -29.66 4.34
CA THR A 182 -60.69 -30.13 5.30
C THR A 182 -60.04 -31.08 6.30
N THR A 183 -60.15 -30.78 7.59
CA THR A 183 -59.60 -31.54 8.71
C THR A 183 -60.52 -32.71 9.07
N THR A 184 -60.04 -33.94 8.90
CA THR A 184 -60.58 -35.14 9.56
C THR A 184 -59.44 -35.82 10.30
N LEU A 185 -59.50 -35.81 11.63
CA LEU A 185 -58.52 -36.41 12.55
C LEU A 185 -58.56 -37.95 12.49
N PRO A 186 -57.39 -38.59 12.59
CA PRO A 186 -57.25 -39.71 13.53
C PRO A 186 -56.02 -39.54 14.47
N PRO A 187 -55.99 -40.30 15.57
CA PRO A 187 -55.22 -39.94 16.77
C PRO A 187 -53.80 -40.53 16.79
N ASN A 188 -52.96 -39.93 17.64
CA ASN A 188 -51.61 -40.33 18.07
C ASN A 188 -50.44 -40.09 17.11
N ILE A 189 -49.74 -38.97 17.32
CA ILE A 189 -48.31 -38.82 16.99
C ILE A 189 -47.55 -38.52 18.28
N ILE A 190 -46.64 -39.42 18.62
CA ILE A 190 -45.64 -39.28 19.66
C ILE A 190 -44.63 -38.23 19.16
N ILE A 191 -44.41 -37.16 19.92
CA ILE A 191 -43.37 -36.17 19.63
C ILE A 191 -42.06 -36.72 20.20
N ASP A 192 -41.17 -37.18 19.33
CA ASP A 192 -39.78 -37.44 19.72
C ASP A 192 -39.05 -36.11 19.97
N PRO A 193 -38.23 -36.01 21.03
CA PRO A 193 -37.41 -34.85 21.29
C PRO A 193 -36.33 -34.67 20.19
N PRO A 194 -35.97 -33.42 19.86
CA PRO A 194 -34.96 -33.15 18.83
C PRO A 194 -33.58 -33.68 19.27
N PRO A 195 -32.75 -34.18 18.33
CA PRO A 195 -31.39 -34.60 18.65
C PRO A 195 -30.54 -33.39 19.07
N PRO A 196 -29.62 -33.56 20.04
CA PRO A 196 -28.68 -32.51 20.40
C PRO A 196 -27.78 -32.18 19.20
N GLY A 197 -27.63 -30.89 18.92
CA GLY A 197 -26.88 -30.39 17.77
C GLY A 197 -25.41 -30.84 17.78
N ASP A 198 -24.95 -31.27 16.61
CA ASP A 198 -23.56 -31.66 16.38
C ASP A 198 -22.62 -30.47 16.58
N ILE A 199 -21.66 -30.66 17.48
CA ILE A 199 -20.52 -29.78 17.68
C ILE A 199 -19.62 -29.96 16.45
N ILE A 200 -19.41 -28.90 15.67
CA ILE A 200 -18.45 -28.95 14.55
C ILE A 200 -17.05 -29.15 15.13
N GLU A 201 -16.53 -30.35 14.96
CA GLU A 201 -15.17 -30.75 15.30
C GLU A 201 -14.19 -30.06 14.34
N PRO A 202 -13.07 -29.46 14.81
CA PRO A 202 -12.05 -28.91 13.92
C PRO A 202 -11.42 -30.02 13.08
N PRO A 203 -11.02 -29.73 11.83
CA PRO A 203 -10.45 -30.74 10.95
C PRO A 203 -9.14 -31.30 11.55
N PRO A 204 -8.86 -32.60 11.37
CA PRO A 204 -7.60 -33.19 11.82
C PRO A 204 -6.42 -32.52 11.10
N PRO A 205 -5.24 -32.42 11.74
CA PRO A 205 -4.03 -31.96 11.07
C PRO A 205 -3.75 -32.90 9.89
N GLY A 206 -3.85 -32.35 8.68
CA GLY A 206 -3.56 -33.08 7.46
C GLY A 206 -2.09 -33.51 7.44
N ASP A 207 -1.87 -34.80 7.20
CA ASP A 207 -0.56 -35.36 6.91
C ASP A 207 0.04 -34.63 5.71
N LEU A 208 1.14 -33.93 5.94
CA LEU A 208 2.01 -33.42 4.88
C LEU A 208 2.53 -34.62 4.08
N PRO A 209 2.44 -34.64 2.73
CA PRO A 209 3.09 -35.66 1.95
C PRO A 209 4.61 -35.60 2.20
N PRO A 210 5.31 -36.75 2.30
CA PRO A 210 6.76 -36.76 2.38
C PRO A 210 7.31 -36.07 1.12
N GLY A 211 8.24 -35.13 1.32
CA GLY A 211 8.85 -34.38 0.24
C GLY A 211 9.52 -35.32 -0.76
N ASP A 212 9.21 -35.13 -2.04
CA ASP A 212 9.87 -35.82 -3.13
C ASP A 212 11.37 -35.44 -3.14
N ASP A 213 12.22 -36.42 -2.86
CA ASP A 213 13.67 -36.35 -3.05
C ASP A 213 13.99 -36.09 -4.53
N LEU A 214 14.25 -34.82 -4.88
CA LEU A 214 14.81 -34.45 -6.17
C LEU A 214 16.24 -35.01 -6.29
N PRO A 215 16.58 -35.71 -7.39
CA PRO A 215 17.92 -36.25 -7.59
C PRO A 215 18.97 -35.13 -7.70
N PRO A 216 20.21 -35.37 -7.25
CA PRO A 216 21.26 -34.35 -7.27
C PRO A 216 21.62 -33.96 -8.72
N PRO A 217 21.99 -32.69 -8.96
CA PRO A 217 22.41 -32.24 -10.28
C PRO A 217 23.70 -32.94 -10.72
N PRO A 218 23.87 -33.23 -12.03
CA PRO A 218 25.09 -33.85 -12.53
C PRO A 218 26.30 -32.92 -12.34
N LEU A 219 27.41 -33.49 -11.90
CA LEU A 219 28.68 -32.79 -11.71
C LEU A 219 29.24 -32.33 -13.08
N PRO A 220 29.88 -31.15 -13.15
CA PRO A 220 30.52 -30.70 -14.38
C PRO A 220 31.79 -31.52 -14.68
N PHE A 221 31.93 -31.94 -15.93
CA PHE A 221 33.19 -32.44 -16.50
C PHE A 221 34.15 -31.28 -16.79
#